data_AF-A0A1M7C4D8-F1
#
_entry.id   AF-A0A1M7C4D8-F1
#
_cell.length_a   1.000
_cell.length_b   1.000
_cell.length_c   1.000
_cell.angle_alpha   90.00
_cell.angle_beta   90.00
_cell.angle_gamma   90.00
#
_symmetry.space_group_name_H-M   'P 1'
#
loop_
_entity.id
_entity.type
_entity.pdbx_description
1 polymer ?
#
loop_
_entity_poly.entity_id
_entity_poly.type
_entity_poly.pdbx_seq_one_letter_code
_entity_poly.pdbx_strand_id
1 'polypeptide(L)'
;MILYHGSNCEEMARKVADRFGGGPIVNAFEFDDSNLSTLNVKKFEQPNREWAEFVMANRSRGQEHPADNFDLIIGPVANDDIATLFRTFAINVITIGELVQGLKSRKLNNQYAFRSEKAIAFLQKRPSV
;
A
#
# COMPACT_ATOMS: atom_id res chain seq x y z
N MET A 1 -4.44 -7.39 -3.27
CA MET A 1 -4.81 -6.27 -4.16
C MET A 1 -4.55 -4.95 -3.44
N ILE A 2 -3.99 -3.94 -4.13
CA ILE A 2 -3.81 -2.58 -3.58
C ILE A 2 -4.77 -1.65 -4.30
N LEU A 3 -5.68 -1.02 -3.58
CA LEU A 3 -6.64 -0.06 -4.14
C LEU A 3 -6.17 1.37 -3.85
N TYR A 4 -6.14 2.19 -4.90
CA TYR A 4 -5.83 3.62 -4.82
C TYR A 4 -7.12 4.43 -4.86
N HIS A 5 -7.23 5.41 -3.96
CA HIS A 5 -8.27 6.45 -4.02
C HIS A 5 -7.65 7.70 -4.67
N GLY A 6 -7.86 7.91 -5.97
CA GLY A 6 -7.24 9.04 -6.67
C GLY A 6 -7.75 9.28 -8.10
N SER A 7 -7.70 10.55 -8.53
CA SER A 7 -8.29 11.11 -9.75
C SER A 7 -7.55 10.84 -11.06
N ASN A 8 -6.65 9.84 -11.11
CA ASN A 8 -5.82 9.60 -12.30
C ASN A 8 -5.86 8.17 -12.87
N CYS A 9 -6.88 7.39 -12.51
CA CYS A 9 -7.04 6.01 -12.98
C CYS A 9 -7.27 5.92 -14.49
N GLU A 10 -8.00 6.87 -15.09
CA GLU A 10 -8.27 6.91 -16.53
C GLU A 10 -7.01 7.20 -17.37
N GLU A 11 -6.19 8.17 -16.95
CA GLU A 11 -4.95 8.47 -17.66
C GLU A 11 -3.98 7.30 -17.57
N MET A 12 -3.93 6.64 -16.41
CA MET A 12 -3.13 5.42 -16.24
C MET A 12 -3.66 4.29 -17.15
N ALA A 13 -4.98 4.09 -17.21
CA ALA A 13 -5.59 3.10 -18.09
C ALA A 13 -5.27 3.38 -19.57
N ARG A 14 -5.33 4.64 -20.01
CA ARG A 14 -4.90 5.06 -21.36
C ARG A 14 -3.44 4.74 -21.60
N LYS A 15 -2.53 5.15 -20.70
CA LYS A 15 -1.09 4.87 -20.82
C LYS A 15 -0.78 3.38 -20.91
N VAL A 16 -1.50 2.54 -20.17
CA VAL A 16 -1.34 1.08 -20.21
C VAL A 16 -1.84 0.53 -21.55
N ALA A 17 -3.01 0.96 -22.03
CA ALA A 17 -3.53 0.56 -23.34
C ALA A 17 -2.62 0.99 -24.49
N ASP A 18 -2.10 2.22 -24.47
CA ASP A 18 -1.16 2.72 -25.47
C ASP A 18 0.14 1.91 -25.49
N ARG A 19 0.60 1.46 -24.32
CA ARG A 19 1.85 0.71 -24.18
C ARG A 19 1.75 -0.76 -24.56
N PHE A 20 0.62 -1.41 -24.27
CA PHE A 20 0.47 -2.86 -24.39
C PHE A 20 -0.61 -3.29 -25.38
N GLY A 21 -1.33 -2.35 -25.99
CA GLY A 21 -2.50 -2.60 -26.83
C GLY A 21 -3.77 -2.87 -26.02
N GLY A 22 -4.92 -2.85 -26.70
CA GLY A 22 -6.25 -3.01 -26.09
C GLY A 22 -6.94 -1.67 -25.80
N GLY A 23 -8.04 -1.72 -25.06
CA GLY A 23 -8.79 -0.54 -24.63
C GLY A 23 -8.44 -0.13 -23.19
N PRO A 24 -8.50 1.16 -22.84
CA PRO A 24 -8.38 1.59 -21.45
C PRO A 24 -9.57 1.04 -20.66
N ILE A 25 -9.29 0.37 -19.54
CA ILE A 25 -10.32 -0.14 -18.62
C ILE A 25 -9.99 0.32 -17.20
N VAL A 26 -10.95 0.95 -16.53
CA VAL A 26 -10.89 1.24 -15.10
C VAL A 26 -11.76 0.24 -14.36
N ASN A 27 -11.15 -0.50 -13.43
CA ASN A 27 -11.90 -1.35 -12.50
C ASN A 27 -12.19 -0.55 -11.22
N ALA A 28 -13.46 -0.35 -10.93
CA ALA A 28 -13.93 0.24 -9.69
C ALA A 28 -14.43 -0.86 -8.75
N PHE A 29 -14.11 -0.73 -7.47
CA PHE A 29 -14.58 -1.62 -6.41
C PHE A 29 -15.09 -0.79 -5.25
N GLU A 30 -16.10 -1.31 -4.58
CA GLU A 30 -16.57 -0.81 -3.30
C GLU A 30 -16.19 -1.75 -2.17
N PHE A 31 -15.97 -1.14 -1.02
CA PHE A 31 -15.58 -1.81 0.20
C PHE A 31 -16.34 -1.17 1.35
N ASP A 32 -17.13 -1.98 2.05
CA ASP A 32 -17.78 -1.56 3.29
C ASP A 32 -16.86 -1.92 4.47
N ASP A 33 -16.30 -0.89 5.11
CA ASP A 33 -15.39 -1.03 6.25
C ASP A 33 -16.10 -0.98 7.61
N SER A 34 -17.45 -0.99 7.63
CA SER A 34 -18.24 -0.92 8.86
C SER A 34 -18.15 -2.16 9.74
N ASN A 35 -17.90 -3.35 9.16
CA ASN A 35 -17.79 -4.62 9.92
C ASN A 35 -16.59 -5.46 9.50
N LEU A 36 -15.44 -5.13 10.08
CA LEU A 36 -14.18 -5.86 9.87
C LEU A 36 -13.87 -6.89 10.96
N SER A 37 -14.82 -7.20 11.84
CA SER A 37 -14.62 -8.04 13.03
C SER A 37 -14.08 -9.45 12.72
N THR A 38 -14.28 -9.92 11.49
CA THR A 38 -13.80 -11.24 11.05
C THR A 38 -12.40 -11.19 10.43
N LEU A 39 -11.85 -10.01 10.12
CA LEU A 39 -10.54 -9.85 9.49
C LEU A 39 -9.48 -9.48 10.52
N ASN A 40 -8.27 -10.02 10.38
CA ASN A 40 -7.09 -9.52 11.09
C ASN A 40 -6.60 -8.22 10.42
N VAL A 41 -7.01 -7.08 10.96
CA VAL A 41 -6.74 -5.76 10.36
C VAL A 41 -5.60 -5.04 11.06
N LYS A 42 -4.62 -4.56 10.28
CA LYS A 42 -3.58 -3.64 10.75
C LYS A 42 -3.82 -2.24 10.20
N LYS A 43 -4.01 -1.26 11.09
CA LYS A 43 -4.16 0.15 10.71
C LYS A 43 -2.97 0.98 11.18
N PHE A 44 -2.43 1.79 10.28
CA PHE A 44 -1.41 2.80 10.56
C PHE A 44 -1.98 4.17 10.22
N GLU A 45 -2.20 5.02 11.23
CA GLU A 45 -2.70 6.39 11.03
C GLU A 45 -1.62 7.33 10.48
N GLN A 46 -0.35 7.01 10.73
CA GLN A 46 0.79 7.85 10.38
C GLN A 46 2.04 6.98 10.14
N PRO A 47 2.99 7.44 9.30
CA PRO A 47 4.25 6.74 9.05
C PRO A 47 5.22 6.91 10.23
N ASN A 48 4.84 6.37 11.38
CA ASN A 48 5.64 6.36 12.59
C ASN A 48 6.70 5.24 12.54
N ARG A 49 7.44 5.08 13.63
CA ARG A 49 8.46 4.04 13.77
C ARG A 49 7.92 2.63 13.54
N GLU A 50 6.76 2.30 14.12
CA GLU A 50 6.12 0.99 13.98
C GLU A 50 5.78 0.67 12.52
N TRP A 51 5.23 1.65 11.78
CA TRP A 51 5.00 1.51 10.35
C TRP A 51 6.32 1.32 9.59
N ALA A 52 7.37 2.03 9.98
CA ALA A 52 8.67 1.91 9.32
C ALA A 52 9.29 0.51 9.50
N GLU A 53 9.27 -0.01 10.72
CA GLU A 53 9.71 -1.36 11.05
C GLU A 53 8.88 -2.41 10.30
N PHE A 54 7.55 -2.21 10.21
CA PHE A 54 6.65 -3.07 9.44
C PHE A 54 7.00 -3.11 7.94
N VAL A 55 7.23 -1.95 7.32
CA VAL A 55 7.63 -1.86 5.91
C VAL A 55 8.99 -2.52 5.67
N MET A 56 9.94 -2.33 6.58
CA MET A 56 11.25 -2.99 6.49
C MET A 56 11.15 -4.50 6.59
N ALA A 57 10.35 -5.02 7.52
CA ALA A 57 10.13 -6.45 7.65
C ALA A 57 9.58 -7.04 6.34
N ASN A 58 8.53 -6.43 5.79
CA ASN A 58 7.93 -6.86 4.53
C ASN A 58 8.81 -6.64 3.27
N ARG A 59 9.97 -5.97 3.38
CA ARG A 59 10.92 -5.75 2.26
C ARG A 59 12.24 -6.49 2.41
N SER A 60 12.50 -7.07 3.57
CA SER A 60 13.78 -7.73 3.83
C SER A 60 13.85 -9.08 3.12
N ARG A 61 14.89 -9.29 2.33
CA ARG A 61 15.11 -10.55 1.59
C ARG A 61 15.49 -11.74 2.48
N GLY A 62 15.82 -11.49 3.75
CA GLY A 62 16.28 -12.51 4.69
C GLY A 62 15.17 -13.14 5.53
N GLN A 63 13.89 -12.81 5.27
CA GLN A 63 12.76 -13.36 6.00
C GLN A 63 11.74 -13.98 5.07
N GLU A 64 10.93 -14.89 5.61
CA GLU A 64 9.78 -15.43 4.89
C GLU A 64 8.74 -14.34 4.67
N HIS A 65 8.08 -14.39 3.52
CA HIS A 65 7.07 -13.43 3.12
C HIS A 65 5.71 -14.11 2.95
N PRO A 66 4.61 -13.50 3.43
CA PRO A 66 4.57 -12.26 4.20
C PRO A 66 5.25 -12.34 5.57
N ALA A 67 5.77 -11.20 6.05
CA ALA A 67 6.37 -11.08 7.38
C ALA A 67 5.34 -11.02 8.52
N ASP A 68 4.07 -11.14 8.17
CA ASP A 68 2.91 -10.92 9.03
C ASP A 68 1.73 -11.78 8.54
N ASN A 69 0.68 -11.87 9.36
CA ASN A 69 -0.52 -12.64 9.08
C ASN A 69 -1.78 -11.75 9.03
N PHE A 70 -1.66 -10.50 8.57
CA PHE A 70 -2.81 -9.60 8.45
C PHE A 70 -3.59 -9.87 7.17
N ASP A 71 -4.92 -9.86 7.28
CA ASP A 71 -5.86 -9.99 6.16
C ASP A 71 -5.98 -8.67 5.37
N LEU A 72 -5.93 -7.55 6.10
CA LEU A 72 -6.08 -6.21 5.56
C LEU A 72 -5.12 -5.24 6.26
N ILE A 73 -4.36 -4.49 5.48
CA ILE A 73 -3.50 -3.42 5.98
C ILE A 73 -4.01 -2.09 5.44
N ILE A 74 -4.27 -1.14 6.34
CA ILE A 74 -4.75 0.21 6.02
C ILE A 74 -3.70 1.20 6.53
N GLY A 75 -3.18 2.06 5.65
CA GLY A 75 -2.23 3.08 6.09
C GLY A 75 -1.39 3.66 4.96
N PRO A 76 -0.32 4.41 5.28
CA PRO A 76 0.47 5.14 4.31
C PRO A 76 1.08 4.25 3.21
N VAL A 77 1.09 4.76 1.98
CA VAL A 77 1.77 4.11 0.85
C VAL A 77 3.28 4.34 0.91
N ALA A 78 4.05 3.25 0.84
CA ALA A 78 5.50 3.30 0.74
C ALA A 78 5.95 3.47 -0.72
N ASN A 79 5.67 4.63 -1.32
CA ASN A 79 6.02 4.98 -2.70
C ASN A 79 7.54 4.98 -2.99
N ASP A 80 7.96 5.33 -4.21
CA ASP A 80 9.36 5.26 -4.62
C ASP A 80 10.30 6.15 -3.80
N ASP A 81 9.84 7.34 -3.39
CA ASP A 81 10.58 8.22 -2.47
C ASP A 81 10.82 7.54 -1.13
N ILE A 82 9.77 6.93 -0.57
CA ILE A 82 9.86 6.17 0.67
C ILE A 82 10.80 4.98 0.49
N ALA A 83 10.70 4.26 -0.62
CA ALA A 83 11.60 3.14 -0.93
C ALA A 83 13.06 3.56 -0.98
N THR A 84 13.35 4.75 -1.52
CA THR A 84 14.69 5.33 -1.54
C THR A 84 15.16 5.63 -0.12
N LEU A 85 14.32 6.26 0.71
CA LEU A 85 14.65 6.58 2.10
C LEU A 85 14.95 5.33 2.95
N PHE A 86 14.19 4.24 2.75
CA PHE A 86 14.49 2.96 3.40
C PHE A 86 15.80 2.34 2.92
N ARG A 87 16.13 2.45 1.63
CA ARG A 87 17.41 1.95 1.10
C ARG A 87 18.58 2.70 1.72
N THR A 88 18.52 4.03 1.80
CA THR A 88 19.57 4.83 2.44
C THR A 88 19.74 4.49 3.91
N PHE A 89 18.65 4.20 4.62
CA PHE A 89 18.73 3.68 5.99
C PHE A 89 19.39 2.30 6.04
N ALA A 90 19.00 1.37 5.16
CA ALA A 90 19.53 0.01 5.13
C ALA A 90 21.04 -0.08 4.82
N ILE A 91 21.60 0.90 4.09
CA ILE A 91 23.04 1.02 3.83
C ILE A 91 23.77 1.95 4.84
N ASN A 92 23.13 2.28 5.96
CA ASN A 92 23.65 3.12 7.05
C ASN A 92 24.04 4.55 6.62
N VAL A 93 23.42 5.10 5.56
CA VAL A 93 23.63 6.50 5.14
C VAL A 93 22.86 7.47 6.04
N ILE A 94 21.70 7.05 6.56
CA ILE A 94 20.91 7.81 7.52
C ILE A 94 20.64 6.96 8.77
N THR A 95 20.43 7.61 9.90
CA THR A 95 20.03 7.00 11.17
C THR A 95 18.52 6.73 11.21
N ILE A 96 18.08 5.95 12.20
CA ILE A 96 16.64 5.70 12.43
C ILE A 96 15.89 6.99 12.79
N GLY A 97 16.56 7.94 13.45
CA GLY A 97 15.98 9.25 13.78
C GLY A 97 15.70 10.07 12.52
N GLU A 98 16.66 10.12 11.60
CA GLU A 98 16.53 10.80 10.30
C GLU A 98 15.49 10.13 9.40
N LEU A 99 15.41 8.79 9.40
CA LEU A 99 14.34 8.05 8.74
C LEU A 99 12.97 8.51 9.25
N VAL A 100 12.75 8.47 10.57
CA VAL A 100 11.48 8.87 11.19
C VAL A 100 11.16 10.35 10.92
N GLN A 101 12.15 11.23 10.92
CA GLN A 101 11.95 12.64 10.58
C GLN A 101 11.56 12.84 9.11
N GLY A 102 12.22 12.12 8.19
CA GLY A 102 11.93 12.14 6.77
C GLY A 102 10.56 11.55 6.41
N LEU A 103 10.00 10.69 7.28
CA LEU A 103 8.63 10.20 7.18
C LEU A 103 7.60 11.24 7.64
N LYS A 104 7.87 11.94 8.76
CA LYS A 104 6.95 12.96 9.33
C LYS A 104 6.73 14.17 8.41
N SER A 105 7.71 14.51 7.58
CA SER A 105 7.61 15.67 6.69
C SER A 105 6.78 15.42 5.44
N ARG A 106 6.29 14.19 5.21
CA ARG A 106 5.63 13.79 3.98
C ARG A 106 4.13 13.57 4.18
N LYS A 107 3.34 14.15 3.28
CA LYS A 107 1.93 13.78 3.14
C LYS A 107 1.83 12.48 2.35
N LEU A 108 1.55 11.39 3.05
CA LEU A 108 1.37 10.08 2.44
C LEU A 108 -0.11 9.80 2.24
N ASN A 109 -0.46 9.26 1.07
CA ASN A 109 -1.81 8.78 0.81
C ASN A 109 -2.00 7.43 1.49
N ASN A 110 -3.19 7.21 2.03
CA ASN A 110 -3.56 5.91 2.57
C ASN A 110 -3.84 4.93 1.43
N GLN A 111 -3.42 3.68 1.63
CA GLN A 111 -3.73 2.54 0.79
C GLN A 111 -4.46 1.48 1.60
N TYR A 112 -5.20 0.63 0.88
CA TYR A 112 -5.76 -0.60 1.40
C TYR A 112 -5.06 -1.76 0.71
N ALA A 113 -4.39 -2.61 1.48
CA ALA A 113 -3.77 -3.83 1.00
C ALA A 113 -4.57 -5.05 1.47
N PHE A 114 -5.34 -5.64 0.56
CA PHE A 114 -6.07 -6.88 0.77
C PHE A 114 -5.11 -8.05 0.55
N ARG A 115 -4.83 -8.83 1.61
CA ARG A 115 -3.76 -9.84 1.68
C ARG A 115 -4.27 -11.28 1.74
N SER A 116 -5.56 -11.49 2.00
CA SER A 116 -6.20 -12.81 2.00
C SER A 116 -7.42 -12.85 1.09
N GLU A 117 -7.82 -14.05 0.68
CA GLU A 117 -9.07 -14.27 -0.06
C GLU A 117 -10.28 -13.78 0.73
N LYS A 118 -10.25 -13.97 2.06
CA LYS A 118 -11.29 -13.48 2.97
C LYS A 118 -11.42 -11.97 2.88
N ALA A 119 -10.32 -11.22 2.89
CA ALA A 119 -10.37 -9.77 2.74
C ALA A 119 -10.84 -9.34 1.34
N ILE A 120 -10.39 -10.04 0.29
CA ILE A 120 -10.79 -9.76 -1.10
C ILE A 120 -12.30 -9.98 -1.30
N ALA A 121 -12.90 -10.97 -0.63
CA ALA A 121 -14.33 -11.27 -0.73
C ALA A 121 -15.25 -10.12 -0.25
N PHE A 122 -14.72 -9.15 0.51
CA PHE A 122 -15.45 -7.95 0.90
C PHE A 122 -15.55 -6.91 -0.23
N LEU A 123 -14.85 -7.11 -1.34
CA LEU A 123 -14.84 -6.17 -2.46
C LEU A 123 -15.95 -6.44 -3.45
N GLN A 124 -16.78 -5.44 -3.67
CA GLN A 124 -17.85 -5.49 -4.65
C GLN A 124 -17.42 -4.77 -5.92
N LYS A 125 -17.28 -5.50 -7.03
CA LYS A 125 -16.92 -4.89 -8.32
C LYS A 125 -18.07 -4.01 -8.81
N ARG A 126 -17.76 -2.74 -9.11
CA ARG A 126 -18.65 -1.83 -9.82
C ARG A 126 -18.51 -2.02 -11.33
N PRO A 127 -19.52 -1.61 -12.13
CA PRO A 127 -19.38 -1.59 -13.58
C PRO A 127 -18.10 -0.88 -14.00
N SER A 128 -17.29 -1.55 -14.84
CA SER A 128 -16.08 -0.95 -15.38
C SER A 128 -16.45 0.22 -16.30
N VAL A 129 -15.64 1.27 -16.28
CA VAL A 129 -15.71 2.42 -17.21
C VAL A 129 -14.45 2.51 -18.06
#